data_AF-A0A7X4WG46-F1
#
_entry.id   AF-A0A7X4WG46-F1
#
_cell.length_a   1.000
_cell.length_b   1.000
_cell.length_c   1.000
_cell.angle_alpha   90.00
_cell.angle_beta   90.00
_cell.angle_gamma   90.00
#
_symmetry.space_group_name_H-M   'P 1'
#
loop_
_entity.id
_entity.type
_entity.pdbx_description
1 polymer ?
#
loop_
_entity_poly.entity_id
_entity_poly.type
_entity_poly.pdbx_seq_one_letter_code
_entity_poly.pdbx_strand_id
1 'polypeptide(L)'
;MDTVFNFQEQTRQGIPSVLPEPKPYPAGVNRAPKRKDILTPEEKQLAIRNALRYFPKEWHQELAAEFAQELKDFGRIYMYRFKPNYDLKARSISDYPAKCEQAAAIMLMIDNNLDPAVAQHPEELITYGGNGAVFQNWAQYLLTMKYLSEMESDQTLHLYSGHPMGLFPSSEEAPRVVVTNGMMIPNYSKPDDWEKFNALGVTQYGQMTAGSFMYIGPQGIVHGTTITVMNAFRKVLEKGQSPKGKIFLTAGLGGMSGAQPKAGNIADCIT
;
A
#
# COMPACT_ATOMS: atom_id res chain seq x y z
N MET A 1 33.10 -0.48 8.37
CA MET A 1 32.95 -0.93 6.97
C MET A 1 31.47 -1.16 6.79
N ASP A 2 30.78 -0.26 6.10
CA ASP A 2 29.36 -0.44 5.80
C ASP A 2 29.24 -1.57 4.78
N THR A 3 28.85 -2.76 5.24
CA THR A 3 28.52 -3.87 4.36
C THR A 3 27.30 -3.43 3.55
N VAL A 4 27.49 -3.16 2.26
CA VAL A 4 26.39 -2.86 1.35
C VAL A 4 25.59 -4.15 1.16
N PHE A 5 24.53 -4.32 1.93
CA PHE A 5 23.64 -5.47 1.80
C PHE A 5 23.01 -5.48 0.41
N ASN A 6 23.02 -6.62 -0.26
CA ASN A 6 22.29 -6.80 -1.51
C ASN A 6 20.77 -6.87 -1.26
N PHE A 7 19.97 -6.83 -2.32
CA PHE A 7 18.50 -6.87 -2.23
C PHE A 7 17.99 -8.02 -1.34
N GLN A 8 18.50 -9.24 -1.56
CA GLN A 8 18.05 -10.43 -0.84
C GLN A 8 18.36 -10.34 0.66
N GLU A 9 19.55 -9.86 1.01
CA GLU A 9 19.95 -9.68 2.41
C GLU A 9 19.09 -8.62 3.11
N GLN A 10 18.81 -7.49 2.45
CA GLN A 10 17.92 -6.45 2.98
C GLN A 10 16.49 -6.98 3.18
N THR A 11 15.95 -7.76 2.24
CA THR A 11 14.62 -8.37 2.37
C THR A 11 14.55 -9.34 3.57
N ARG A 12 15.57 -10.19 3.76
CA ARG A 12 15.61 -11.16 4.87
C ARG A 12 15.78 -10.51 6.25
N GLN A 13 16.42 -9.34 6.31
CA GLN A 13 16.77 -8.69 7.57
C GLN A 13 15.54 -8.27 8.40
N GLY A 14 14.50 -7.75 7.74
CA GLY A 14 13.38 -7.11 8.43
C GLY A 14 13.82 -5.82 9.13
N ILE A 15 13.50 -5.67 10.42
CA ILE A 15 14.02 -4.54 11.20
C ILE A 15 15.53 -4.71 11.38
N PRO A 16 16.37 -3.71 11.03
CA PRO A 16 17.82 -3.80 11.18
C PRO A 16 18.25 -4.12 12.62
N SER A 17 19.45 -4.66 12.80
CA SER A 17 20.01 -4.93 14.14
C SER A 17 20.63 -3.70 14.80
N VAL A 18 20.93 -2.67 14.02
CA VAL A 18 21.48 -1.38 14.48
C VAL A 18 20.54 -0.27 13.99
N LEU A 19 20.36 0.77 14.80
CA LEU A 19 19.52 1.91 14.46
C LEU A 19 20.13 2.61 13.23
N PRO A 20 19.46 2.62 12.07
CA PRO A 20 19.96 3.33 10.91
C PRO A 20 19.99 4.85 11.15
N GLU A 21 20.92 5.51 10.47
CA GLU A 21 20.98 6.97 10.44
C GLU A 21 19.66 7.57 9.92
N PRO A 22 19.25 8.75 10.44
CA PRO A 22 18.09 9.46 9.95
C PRO A 22 18.19 9.72 8.44
N LYS A 23 17.09 9.45 7.71
CA LYS A 23 17.03 9.73 6.27
C LYS A 23 16.44 11.12 6.04
N PRO A 24 17.01 11.92 5.12
CA PRO A 24 16.37 13.16 4.72
C PRO A 24 15.04 12.86 4.06
N TYR A 25 14.06 13.73 4.28
CA TYR A 25 12.78 13.63 3.60
C TYR A 25 12.97 13.81 2.09
N PRO A 26 12.45 12.89 1.25
CA PRO A 26 12.60 13.01 -0.20
C PRO A 26 11.98 14.30 -0.74
N ALA A 27 12.79 15.09 -1.46
CA ALA A 27 12.37 16.32 -2.12
C ALA A 27 11.93 16.04 -3.57
N GLY A 28 10.94 16.79 -4.06
CA GLY A 28 10.53 16.74 -5.47
C GLY A 28 9.70 15.52 -5.90
N VAL A 29 9.26 14.69 -4.96
CA VAL A 29 8.37 13.54 -5.22
C VAL A 29 6.92 13.86 -4.90
N ASN A 30 5.97 13.18 -5.55
CA ASN A 30 4.54 13.36 -5.32
C ASN A 30 4.12 12.82 -3.93
N ARG A 31 3.85 13.71 -2.98
CA ARG A 31 3.55 13.35 -1.58
C ARG A 31 2.05 13.24 -1.33
N ALA A 32 1.68 12.36 -0.40
CA ALA A 32 0.34 12.38 0.15
C ALA A 32 0.07 13.71 0.89
N PRO A 33 -1.15 14.26 0.82
CA PRO A 33 -1.50 15.45 1.58
C PRO A 33 -1.44 15.17 3.09
N LYS A 34 -1.12 16.22 3.86
CA LYS A 34 -1.16 16.18 5.33
C LYS A 34 -2.52 15.69 5.82
N ARG A 35 -2.53 14.71 6.73
CA ARG A 35 -3.75 14.15 7.30
C ARG A 35 -4.31 15.02 8.43
N LYS A 36 -5.60 14.86 8.67
CA LYS A 36 -6.34 15.58 9.72
C LYS A 36 -5.70 15.29 11.09
N ASP A 37 -5.38 16.35 11.83
CA ASP A 37 -4.94 16.24 13.21
C ASP A 37 -6.17 16.04 14.11
N ILE A 38 -6.52 14.78 14.35
CA ILE A 38 -7.76 14.38 15.06
C ILE A 38 -7.50 13.79 16.45
N LEU A 39 -6.24 13.45 16.77
CA LEU A 39 -5.90 12.76 18.01
C LEU A 39 -5.82 13.73 19.20
N THR A 40 -6.32 13.31 20.36
CA THR A 40 -6.06 14.00 21.64
C THR A 40 -4.58 13.86 22.05
N PRO A 41 -4.07 14.66 23.01
CA PRO A 41 -2.70 14.49 23.52
C PRO A 41 -2.37 13.07 23.99
N GLU A 42 -3.31 12.41 24.70
CA GLU A 42 -3.16 11.04 25.20
C GLU A 42 -3.14 10.03 24.04
N GLU A 43 -3.95 10.27 23.01
CA GLU A 43 -3.98 9.46 21.80
C GLU A 43 -2.73 9.63 20.95
N LYS A 44 -2.14 10.84 20.89
CA LYS A 44 -0.84 11.06 20.23
C LYS A 44 0.26 10.28 20.95
N GLN A 45 0.27 10.28 22.28
CA GLN A 45 1.19 9.44 23.06
C GLN A 45 0.94 7.94 22.80
N LEU A 46 -0.32 7.52 22.69
CA LEU A 46 -0.66 6.15 22.33
C LEU A 46 -0.19 5.78 20.91
N ALA A 47 -0.36 6.66 19.92
CA ALA A 47 0.13 6.45 18.56
C ALA A 47 1.65 6.22 18.53
N ILE A 48 2.39 7.04 19.27
CA ILE A 48 3.85 6.89 19.40
C ILE A 48 4.20 5.56 20.08
N ARG A 49 3.55 5.21 21.20
CA ARG A 49 3.75 3.90 21.85
C ARG A 49 3.44 2.75 20.91
N ASN A 50 2.37 2.88 20.12
CA ASN A 50 1.96 1.86 19.15
C ASN A 50 3.00 1.67 18.04
N ALA A 51 3.60 2.75 17.56
CA ALA A 51 4.68 2.75 16.60
C ALA A 51 5.98 2.16 17.18
N LEU A 52 6.30 2.45 18.44
CA LEU A 52 7.50 1.93 19.11
C LEU A 52 7.49 0.41 19.35
N ARG A 53 6.32 -0.26 19.28
CA ARG A 53 6.21 -1.72 19.44
C ARG A 53 7.03 -2.53 18.44
N TYR A 54 7.36 -1.94 17.28
CA TYR A 54 8.15 -2.61 16.25
C TYR A 54 9.66 -2.58 16.52
N PHE A 55 10.12 -1.82 17.52
CA PHE A 55 11.53 -1.52 17.71
C PHE A 55 12.05 -1.91 19.09
N PRO A 56 13.35 -2.24 19.22
CA PRO A 56 14.02 -2.46 20.50
C PRO A 56 13.89 -1.26 21.44
N LYS A 57 13.81 -1.52 22.75
CA LYS A 57 13.57 -0.48 23.78
C LYS A 57 14.69 0.57 23.81
N GLU A 58 15.90 0.17 23.45
CA GLU A 58 17.09 1.01 23.41
C GLU A 58 16.93 2.18 22.42
N TRP A 59 16.08 2.01 21.39
CA TRP A 59 15.84 3.03 20.37
C TRP A 59 14.65 3.93 20.70
N HIS A 60 13.87 3.59 21.73
CA HIS A 60 12.59 4.25 21.99
C HIS A 60 12.74 5.74 22.28
N GLN A 61 13.81 6.16 22.96
CA GLN A 61 14.02 7.57 23.27
C GLN A 61 14.17 8.42 22.00
N GLU A 62 14.99 7.96 21.05
CA GLU A 62 15.23 8.66 19.79
C GLU A 62 14.03 8.57 18.86
N LEU A 63 13.50 7.36 18.65
CA LEU A 63 12.37 7.13 17.75
C LEU A 63 11.08 7.76 18.27
N ALA A 64 10.88 7.92 19.58
CA ALA A 64 9.71 8.63 20.11
C ALA A 64 9.68 10.09 19.64
N ALA A 65 10.83 10.77 19.67
CA ALA A 65 10.93 12.16 19.23
C ALA A 65 10.71 12.26 17.70
N GLU A 66 11.31 11.35 16.93
CA GLU A 66 11.14 11.30 15.47
C GLU A 66 9.67 11.03 15.08
N PHE A 67 9.04 10.01 15.67
CA PHE A 67 7.65 9.66 15.37
C PHE A 67 6.67 10.73 15.83
N ALA A 68 6.95 11.43 16.94
CA ALA A 68 6.16 12.60 17.33
C ALA A 68 6.25 13.72 16.27
N GLN A 69 7.43 13.93 15.68
CA GLN A 69 7.64 14.91 14.64
C GLN A 69 6.94 14.50 13.33
N GLU A 70 7.05 13.24 12.89
CA GLU A 70 6.29 12.73 11.74
C GLU A 70 4.78 12.90 11.93
N LEU A 71 4.26 12.54 13.11
CA LEU A 71 2.84 12.68 13.42
C LEU A 71 2.39 14.15 13.34
N LYS A 72 3.21 15.10 13.80
CA LYS A 72 2.93 16.54 13.71
C LYS A 72 2.95 17.04 12.27
N ASP A 73 3.92 16.60 11.48
CA ASP A 73 4.15 17.12 10.12
C ASP A 73 3.15 16.53 9.13
N PHE A 74 2.89 15.24 9.21
CA PHE A 74 2.10 14.49 8.23
C PHE A 74 0.73 14.04 8.74
N GLY A 75 0.49 14.08 10.06
CA GLY A 75 -0.68 13.46 10.69
C GLY A 75 -0.61 11.93 10.74
N ARG A 76 0.55 11.35 10.43
CA ARG A 76 0.85 9.91 10.38
C ARG A 76 2.31 9.64 10.73
N ILE A 77 2.57 8.42 11.17
CA ILE A 77 3.91 7.91 11.46
C ILE A 77 4.24 6.86 10.40
N TYR A 78 5.00 7.25 9.38
CA TYR A 78 5.39 6.40 8.26
C TYR A 78 6.71 5.66 8.52
N MET A 79 7.52 6.15 9.45
CA MET A 79 8.83 5.61 9.82
C MET A 79 9.82 5.68 8.65
N TYR A 80 9.97 6.85 8.02
CA TYR A 80 10.74 7.02 6.77
C TYR A 80 12.19 6.56 6.87
N ARG A 81 12.78 6.68 8.07
CA ARG A 81 14.12 6.18 8.39
C ARG A 81 14.32 4.72 7.94
N PHE A 82 13.26 3.90 8.01
CA PHE A 82 13.29 2.47 7.73
C PHE A 82 12.89 2.09 6.30
N LYS A 83 12.59 3.05 5.41
CA LYS A 83 12.36 2.73 3.99
C LYS A 83 13.61 2.03 3.41
N PRO A 84 13.49 0.93 2.64
CA PRO A 84 14.65 0.28 2.03
C PRO A 84 15.38 1.18 1.02
N ASN A 85 16.65 0.87 0.77
CA ASN A 85 17.49 1.62 -0.18
C ASN A 85 17.48 1.06 -1.60
N TYR A 86 16.92 -0.13 -1.82
CA TYR A 86 16.78 -0.71 -3.16
C TYR A 86 15.59 -0.12 -3.90
N ASP A 87 15.62 -0.19 -5.24
CA ASP A 87 14.47 0.16 -6.07
C ASP A 87 13.26 -0.70 -5.69
N LEU A 88 12.17 -0.04 -5.27
CA LEU A 88 10.85 -0.64 -5.13
C LEU A 88 10.29 -0.83 -6.54
N LYS A 89 10.42 -2.04 -7.07
CA LYS A 89 9.87 -2.45 -8.37
C LYS A 89 9.77 -3.97 -8.41
N ALA A 90 8.82 -4.47 -9.18
CA ALA A 90 8.72 -5.91 -9.43
C ALA A 90 10.02 -6.43 -10.07
N ARG A 91 10.54 -7.55 -9.55
CA ARG A 91 11.73 -8.24 -10.07
C ARG A 91 11.34 -9.61 -10.62
N SER A 92 12.31 -10.33 -11.20
CA SER A 92 12.08 -11.73 -11.56
C SER A 92 11.78 -12.52 -10.29
N ILE A 93 10.86 -13.49 -10.36
CA ILE A 93 10.45 -14.26 -9.17
C ILE A 93 11.64 -14.94 -8.47
N SER A 94 12.65 -15.35 -9.22
CA SER A 94 13.91 -15.95 -8.74
C SER A 94 14.82 -15.00 -7.97
N ASP A 95 14.63 -13.68 -8.11
CA ASP A 95 15.44 -12.68 -7.41
C ASP A 95 15.02 -12.56 -5.94
N TYR A 96 13.79 -12.98 -5.61
CA TYR A 96 13.23 -12.92 -4.28
C TYR A 96 13.73 -14.08 -3.41
N PRO A 97 14.19 -13.79 -2.18
CA PRO A 97 14.81 -14.79 -1.32
C PRO A 97 13.78 -15.62 -0.53
N ALA A 98 12.79 -16.20 -1.21
CA ALA A 98 11.75 -17.02 -0.57
C ALA A 98 12.14 -18.50 -0.48
N LYS A 99 11.55 -19.23 0.48
CA LYS A 99 11.64 -20.70 0.53
C LYS A 99 10.56 -21.39 -0.31
N CYS A 100 9.43 -20.73 -0.55
CA CYS A 100 8.39 -21.18 -1.47
C CYS A 100 8.05 -20.12 -2.53
N GLU A 101 7.69 -20.57 -3.73
CA GLU A 101 7.47 -19.69 -4.89
C GLU A 101 6.28 -18.75 -4.70
N GLN A 102 5.21 -19.20 -4.03
CA GLN A 102 4.04 -18.36 -3.74
C GLN A 102 4.40 -17.15 -2.88
N ALA A 103 5.32 -17.29 -1.92
CA ALA A 103 5.77 -16.17 -1.12
C ALA A 103 6.64 -15.18 -1.92
N ALA A 104 7.47 -15.68 -2.84
CA ALA A 104 8.20 -14.84 -3.81
C ALA A 104 7.25 -14.04 -4.70
N ALA A 105 6.19 -14.67 -5.22
CA ALA A 105 5.18 -13.99 -6.02
C ALA A 105 4.47 -12.88 -5.22
N ILE A 106 4.18 -13.10 -3.95
CA ILE A 106 3.55 -12.06 -3.10
C ILE A 106 4.51 -10.88 -2.87
N MET A 107 5.79 -11.14 -2.59
CA MET A 107 6.79 -10.07 -2.46
C MET A 107 6.92 -9.24 -3.75
N LEU A 108 6.91 -9.90 -4.91
CA LEU A 108 6.88 -9.25 -6.23
C LEU A 108 5.69 -8.31 -6.35
N MET A 109 4.50 -8.77 -5.99
CA MET A 109 3.28 -7.98 -6.10
C MET A 109 3.23 -6.81 -5.11
N ILE A 110 3.81 -6.98 -3.91
CA ILE A 110 3.98 -5.89 -2.94
C ILE A 110 4.90 -4.81 -3.52
N ASP A 111 6.06 -5.19 -4.07
CA ASP A 111 7.00 -4.22 -4.67
C ASP A 111 6.37 -3.50 -5.87
N ASN A 112 5.60 -4.21 -6.71
CA ASN A 112 4.84 -3.61 -7.80
C ASN A 112 3.85 -2.54 -7.30
N ASN A 113 3.13 -2.82 -6.21
CA ASN A 113 2.17 -1.86 -5.63
C ASN A 113 2.84 -0.61 -5.04
N LEU A 114 4.14 -0.67 -4.75
CA LEU A 114 4.97 0.42 -4.22
C LEU A 114 5.92 1.01 -5.26
N ASP A 115 5.89 0.53 -6.50
CA ASP A 115 6.73 1.03 -7.59
C ASP A 115 6.39 2.49 -7.86
N PRO A 116 7.37 3.43 -7.90
CA PRO A 116 7.12 4.83 -8.22
C PRO A 116 6.45 5.08 -9.58
N ALA A 117 6.51 4.15 -10.52
CA ALA A 117 5.79 4.21 -11.79
C ALA A 117 4.32 3.74 -11.69
N VAL A 118 3.94 3.10 -10.58
CA VAL A 118 2.62 2.51 -10.35
C VAL A 118 1.87 3.23 -9.23
N ALA A 119 2.52 3.44 -8.10
CA ALA A 119 1.95 4.01 -6.89
C ALA A 119 1.78 5.53 -6.98
N GLN A 120 0.66 6.03 -6.46
CA GLN A 120 0.36 7.45 -6.42
C GLN A 120 1.30 8.21 -5.47
N HIS A 121 1.55 7.67 -4.27
CA HIS A 121 2.44 8.24 -3.25
C HIS A 121 3.30 7.12 -2.64
N PRO A 122 4.35 6.65 -3.33
CA PRO A 122 5.13 5.47 -2.93
C PRO A 122 5.84 5.65 -1.59
N GLU A 123 6.30 6.86 -1.27
CA GLU A 123 6.98 7.16 0.00
C GLU A 123 6.07 6.99 1.23
N GLU A 124 4.76 7.23 1.05
CA GLU A 124 3.71 7.06 2.05
C GLU A 124 2.99 5.71 1.93
N LEU A 125 3.53 4.79 1.13
CA LEU A 125 3.00 3.45 0.90
C LEU A 125 1.57 3.43 0.31
N ILE A 126 1.18 4.49 -0.41
CA ILE A 126 -0.17 4.64 -1.00
C ILE A 126 -0.10 4.37 -2.50
N THR A 127 -0.83 3.34 -2.93
CA THR A 127 -0.89 2.94 -4.33
C THR A 127 -1.88 3.79 -5.12
N TYR A 128 -3.11 3.99 -4.64
CA TYR A 128 -4.11 4.80 -5.35
C TYR A 128 -5.28 5.25 -4.46
N GLY A 129 -6.19 6.06 -5.01
CA GLY A 129 -7.37 6.54 -4.30
C GLY A 129 -7.06 7.60 -3.23
N GLY A 130 -5.86 8.18 -3.24
CA GLY A 130 -5.41 9.21 -2.30
C GLY A 130 -5.03 8.70 -0.91
N ASN A 131 -5.57 7.55 -0.46
CA ASN A 131 -5.27 6.94 0.84
C ASN A 131 -5.28 5.40 0.83
N GLY A 132 -5.46 4.76 -0.34
CA GLY A 132 -5.39 3.30 -0.49
C GLY A 132 -3.96 2.81 -0.32
N ALA A 133 -3.65 2.31 0.87
CA ALA A 133 -2.29 1.97 1.28
C ALA A 133 -2.00 0.47 1.22
N VAL A 134 -0.73 0.16 1.00
CA VAL A 134 -0.17 -1.20 1.08
C VAL A 134 0.10 -1.56 2.55
N PHE A 135 0.77 -0.66 3.26
CA PHE A 135 1.06 -0.76 4.70
C PHE A 135 0.91 0.62 5.36
N GLN A 136 0.79 0.65 6.69
CA GLN A 136 0.69 1.90 7.45
C GLN A 136 2.04 2.60 7.58
N ASN A 137 3.14 1.83 7.59
CA ASN A 137 4.49 2.32 7.81
C ASN A 137 5.53 1.34 7.27
N TRP A 138 6.78 1.79 7.17
CA TRP A 138 7.89 1.02 6.61
C TRP A 138 8.32 -0.17 7.49
N ALA A 139 8.09 -0.14 8.80
CA ALA A 139 8.37 -1.31 9.66
C ALA A 139 7.48 -2.51 9.29
N GLN A 140 6.20 -2.27 8.99
CA GLN A 140 5.28 -3.30 8.51
C GLN A 140 5.70 -3.90 7.17
N TYR A 141 6.18 -3.08 6.24
CA TYR A 141 6.77 -3.54 4.98
C TYR A 141 7.96 -4.46 5.26
N LEU A 142 8.96 -3.99 6.02
CA LEU A 142 10.19 -4.75 6.31
C LEU A 142 9.89 -6.10 6.96
N LEU A 143 9.03 -6.13 7.96
CA LEU A 143 8.65 -7.37 8.65
C LEU A 143 7.86 -8.32 7.75
N THR A 144 6.96 -7.80 6.90
CA THR A 144 6.23 -8.63 5.94
C THR A 144 7.17 -9.27 4.93
N MET A 145 8.12 -8.50 4.37
CA MET A 145 9.12 -9.01 3.45
C MET A 145 10.02 -10.07 4.12
N LYS A 146 10.44 -9.83 5.37
CA LYS A 146 11.16 -10.83 6.17
C LYS A 146 10.36 -12.12 6.33
N TYR A 147 9.11 -12.04 6.79
CA TYR A 147 8.28 -13.24 7.01
C TYR A 147 8.04 -14.01 5.72
N LEU A 148 7.76 -13.33 4.60
CA LEU A 148 7.62 -13.97 3.29
C LEU A 148 8.92 -14.63 2.82
N SER A 149 10.08 -14.08 3.17
CA SER A 149 11.38 -14.66 2.81
C SER A 149 11.73 -15.94 3.58
N GLU A 150 11.19 -16.11 4.80
CA GLU A 150 11.55 -17.20 5.71
C GLU A 150 10.45 -18.24 5.90
N MET A 151 9.21 -17.95 5.49
CA MET A 151 8.07 -18.84 5.66
C MET A 151 8.21 -20.15 4.87
N GLU A 152 7.75 -21.23 5.48
CA GLU A 152 7.62 -22.54 4.84
C GLU A 152 6.30 -22.67 4.06
N SER A 153 6.21 -23.69 3.20
CA SER A 153 5.01 -23.97 2.39
C SER A 153 3.78 -24.33 3.22
N ASP A 154 3.93 -24.76 4.47
CA ASP A 154 2.86 -25.14 5.38
C ASP A 154 2.53 -24.04 6.40
N GLN A 155 2.89 -22.79 6.12
CA GLN A 155 2.60 -21.63 6.96
C GLN A 155 1.71 -20.60 6.25
N THR A 156 1.02 -19.80 7.07
CA THR A 156 0.23 -18.64 6.63
C THR A 156 0.63 -17.40 7.43
N LEU A 157 0.96 -16.32 6.73
CA LEU A 157 1.17 -15.00 7.31
C LEU A 157 -0.16 -14.28 7.51
N HIS A 158 -0.41 -13.81 8.73
CA HIS A 158 -1.62 -13.06 9.07
C HIS A 158 -1.32 -11.55 9.08
N LEU A 159 -1.98 -10.79 8.19
CA LEU A 159 -1.85 -9.33 8.10
C LEU A 159 -3.11 -8.63 8.62
N TYR A 160 -2.91 -7.84 9.68
CA TYR A 160 -3.95 -7.11 10.41
C TYR A 160 -3.88 -5.64 10.01
N SER A 161 -4.59 -5.28 8.95
CA SER A 161 -4.55 -3.93 8.36
C SER A 161 -3.13 -3.43 8.12
N GLY A 162 -2.29 -4.26 7.53
CA GLY A 162 -0.87 -3.99 7.30
C GLY A 162 0.06 -4.51 8.40
N HIS A 163 -0.38 -4.64 9.66
CA HIS A 163 0.45 -5.21 10.72
C HIS A 163 0.71 -6.71 10.50
N PRO A 164 1.96 -7.16 10.34
CA PRO A 164 2.25 -8.59 10.21
C PRO A 164 2.26 -9.26 11.58
N MET A 165 1.13 -9.86 11.94
CA MET A 165 0.94 -10.52 13.23
C MET A 165 1.92 -11.68 13.44
N GLY A 166 2.20 -12.41 12.35
CA GLY A 166 3.18 -13.50 12.36
C GLY A 166 2.82 -14.64 11.41
N LEU A 167 3.70 -15.63 11.38
CA LEU A 167 3.53 -16.89 10.66
C LEU A 167 2.88 -17.92 11.58
N PHE A 168 1.82 -18.56 11.10
CA PHE A 168 1.08 -19.59 11.82
C PHE A 168 1.10 -20.89 11.00
N PRO A 169 1.22 -22.06 11.64
CA PRO A 169 1.07 -23.35 10.94
C PRO A 169 -0.28 -23.46 10.24
N SER A 170 -0.27 -24.01 9.04
CA SER A 170 -1.44 -24.27 8.21
C SER A 170 -1.24 -25.55 7.37
N SER A 171 -1.37 -25.48 6.04
CA SER A 171 -1.16 -26.60 5.13
C SER A 171 -0.64 -26.09 3.78
N GLU A 172 -0.05 -26.95 2.96
CA GLU A 172 0.48 -26.54 1.65
C GLU A 172 -0.58 -25.90 0.74
N GLU A 173 -1.82 -26.36 0.81
CA GLU A 173 -2.97 -25.85 0.06
C GLU A 173 -3.61 -24.58 0.66
N ALA A 174 -3.22 -24.20 1.88
CA ALA A 174 -3.73 -22.99 2.51
C ALA A 174 -3.21 -21.71 1.81
N PRO A 175 -3.89 -20.56 1.96
CA PRO A 175 -3.32 -19.29 1.54
C PRO A 175 -2.00 -19.01 2.25
N ARG A 176 -0.97 -18.54 1.53
CA ARG A 176 0.28 -18.08 2.16
C ARG A 176 0.09 -16.80 2.97
N VAL A 177 -0.90 -15.98 2.62
CA VAL A 177 -1.22 -14.74 3.35
C VAL A 177 -2.73 -14.59 3.48
N VAL A 178 -3.18 -14.26 4.68
CA VAL A 178 -4.54 -13.78 4.95
C VAL A 178 -4.46 -12.30 5.31
N VAL A 179 -5.13 -11.46 4.51
CA VAL A 179 -5.09 -10.00 4.68
C VAL A 179 -6.45 -9.47 5.07
N THR A 180 -6.48 -8.66 6.12
CA THR A 180 -7.62 -7.80 6.46
C THR A 180 -7.17 -6.34 6.36
N ASN A 181 -8.04 -5.44 5.90
CA ASN A 181 -7.76 -4.00 5.84
C ASN A 181 -9.01 -3.22 6.24
N GLY A 182 -8.91 -2.37 7.25
CA GLY A 182 -10.02 -1.49 7.61
C GLY A 182 -11.21 -2.21 8.23
N MET A 183 -11.01 -3.43 8.75
CA MET A 183 -12.08 -4.16 9.42
C MET A 183 -12.40 -3.50 10.76
N MET A 184 -13.65 -3.05 10.91
CA MET A 184 -14.11 -2.29 12.06
C MET A 184 -15.38 -2.90 12.64
N ILE A 185 -15.60 -2.73 13.94
CA ILE A 185 -16.93 -2.91 14.53
C ILE A 185 -17.84 -1.84 13.89
N PRO A 186 -19.02 -2.19 13.34
CA PRO A 186 -19.81 -1.28 12.49
C PRO A 186 -20.10 0.10 13.12
N ASN A 187 -20.36 0.15 14.42
CA ASN A 187 -20.65 1.40 15.15
C ASN A 187 -19.46 2.38 15.22
N TYR A 188 -18.25 1.92 14.90
CA TYR A 188 -16.98 2.66 14.95
C TYR A 188 -16.31 2.73 13.57
N SER A 189 -17.10 2.73 12.50
CA SER A 189 -16.62 2.72 11.11
C SER A 189 -16.93 4.03 10.36
N LYS A 190 -17.11 5.15 11.07
CA LYS A 190 -17.31 6.46 10.45
C LYS A 190 -15.98 7.02 9.91
N PRO A 191 -16.01 7.99 8.99
CA PRO A 191 -14.78 8.57 8.44
C PRO A 191 -13.80 9.08 9.51
N ASP A 192 -14.29 9.78 10.53
CA ASP A 192 -13.45 10.31 11.62
C ASP A 192 -12.93 9.20 12.55
N ASP A 193 -13.71 8.13 12.77
CA ASP A 193 -13.23 6.94 13.50
C ASP A 193 -12.03 6.33 12.77
N TRP A 194 -12.18 6.12 11.46
CA TRP A 194 -11.12 5.58 10.62
C TRP A 194 -9.86 6.48 10.61
N GLU A 195 -10.02 7.80 10.44
CA GLU A 195 -8.90 8.75 10.47
C GLU A 195 -8.11 8.65 11.78
N LYS A 196 -8.83 8.59 12.91
CA LYS A 196 -8.24 8.42 14.25
C LYS A 196 -7.52 7.08 14.38
N PHE A 197 -8.17 5.96 14.05
CA PHE A 197 -7.58 4.63 14.21
C PHE A 197 -6.39 4.38 13.28
N ASN A 198 -6.39 5.00 12.10
CA ASN A 198 -5.25 4.97 11.20
C ASN A 198 -4.07 5.77 11.77
N ALA A 199 -4.31 6.99 12.29
CA ALA A 199 -3.28 7.76 12.98
C ALA A 199 -2.70 7.05 14.22
N LEU A 200 -3.53 6.27 14.94
CA LEU A 200 -3.11 5.43 16.07
C LEU A 200 -2.29 4.21 15.65
N GLY A 201 -2.18 3.89 14.37
CA GLY A 201 -1.44 2.73 13.89
C GLY A 201 -2.16 1.40 14.10
N VAL A 202 -3.49 1.39 14.16
CA VAL A 202 -4.31 0.18 14.42
C VAL A 202 -5.22 -0.23 13.27
N THR A 203 -5.28 0.55 12.18
CA THR A 203 -6.01 0.19 10.96
C THR A 203 -5.47 0.94 9.74
N GLN A 204 -5.85 0.49 8.54
CA GLN A 204 -5.54 1.19 7.30
C GLN A 204 -6.69 1.05 6.30
N TYR A 205 -6.74 1.94 5.31
CA TYR A 205 -7.62 1.74 4.16
C TYR A 205 -6.82 1.07 3.04
N GLY A 206 -7.13 -0.20 2.78
CA GLY A 206 -6.48 -0.97 1.70
C GLY A 206 -7.14 -0.79 0.34
N GLN A 207 -8.26 -0.05 0.26
CA GLN A 207 -9.03 0.07 -0.97
C GLN A 207 -9.35 -1.37 -1.51
N MET A 208 -9.27 -1.67 -2.80
CA MET A 208 -9.48 -3.01 -3.33
C MET A 208 -8.14 -3.71 -3.54
N THR A 209 -7.29 -3.17 -4.41
CA THR A 209 -6.05 -3.82 -4.86
C THR A 209 -4.78 -3.26 -4.25
N ALA A 210 -4.87 -2.15 -3.48
CA ALA A 210 -3.71 -1.54 -2.82
C ALA A 210 -3.25 -2.39 -1.63
N GLY A 211 -4.14 -2.63 -0.67
CA GLY A 211 -3.86 -3.42 0.52
C GLY A 211 -3.94 -4.93 0.31
N SER A 212 -4.29 -5.40 -0.89
CA SER A 212 -4.30 -6.83 -1.27
C SER A 212 -3.20 -7.19 -2.27
N PHE A 213 -2.31 -6.25 -2.58
CA PHE A 213 -1.09 -6.48 -3.37
C PHE A 213 -1.40 -6.99 -4.79
N MET A 214 -2.29 -6.31 -5.53
CA MET A 214 -2.62 -6.72 -6.89
C MET A 214 -3.04 -5.57 -7.81
N TYR A 215 -2.50 -4.36 -7.59
CA TYR A 215 -2.78 -3.22 -8.45
C TYR A 215 -1.83 -3.20 -9.66
N ILE A 216 -2.37 -3.18 -10.87
CA ILE A 216 -1.60 -3.32 -12.11
C ILE A 216 -1.63 -2.05 -12.99
N GLY A 217 -1.77 -0.89 -12.35
CA GLY A 217 -1.89 0.38 -13.03
C GLY A 217 -3.29 0.67 -13.60
N PRO A 218 -3.41 1.66 -14.48
CA PRO A 218 -4.70 2.19 -14.93
C PRO A 218 -5.45 1.29 -15.92
N GLN A 219 -4.81 0.24 -16.45
CA GLN A 219 -5.37 -0.62 -17.49
C GLN A 219 -6.72 -1.25 -17.09
N GLY A 220 -6.87 -1.66 -15.82
CA GLY A 220 -8.11 -2.26 -15.33
C GLY A 220 -9.29 -1.28 -15.41
N ILE A 221 -9.04 -0.01 -15.11
CA ILE A 221 -10.04 1.03 -15.18
C ILE A 221 -10.34 1.44 -16.63
N VAL A 222 -9.34 1.49 -17.51
CA VAL A 222 -9.57 1.69 -18.96
C VAL A 222 -10.49 0.62 -19.52
N HIS A 223 -10.23 -0.64 -19.21
CA HIS A 223 -11.08 -1.75 -19.63
C HIS A 223 -12.50 -1.65 -19.04
N GLY A 224 -12.61 -1.39 -17.74
CA GLY A 224 -13.91 -1.22 -17.06
C GLY A 224 -14.75 -0.10 -17.68
N THR A 225 -14.17 1.10 -17.83
CA THR A 225 -14.85 2.25 -18.45
C THR A 225 -15.23 1.97 -19.90
N THR A 226 -14.38 1.26 -20.67
CA THR A 226 -14.71 0.84 -22.04
C THR A 226 -15.99 -0.01 -22.05
N ILE A 227 -16.06 -1.04 -21.19
CA ILE A 227 -17.27 -1.87 -21.07
C ILE A 227 -18.49 -1.04 -20.66
N THR A 228 -18.33 -0.10 -19.73
CA THR A 228 -19.42 0.80 -19.31
C THR A 228 -19.94 1.63 -20.48
N VAL A 229 -19.06 2.31 -21.22
CA VAL A 229 -19.44 3.15 -22.36
C VAL A 229 -20.10 2.32 -23.46
N MET A 230 -19.54 1.16 -23.81
CA MET A 230 -20.13 0.26 -24.79
C MET A 230 -21.53 -0.23 -24.38
N ASN A 231 -21.73 -0.59 -23.10
CA ASN A 231 -23.04 -1.02 -22.61
C ASN A 231 -24.05 0.14 -22.54
N ALA A 232 -23.60 1.34 -22.16
CA ALA A 232 -24.44 2.53 -22.17
C ALA A 232 -24.99 2.78 -23.58
N PHE A 233 -24.13 2.76 -24.60
CA PHE A 233 -24.56 2.89 -26.00
C PHE A 233 -25.51 1.78 -26.44
N ARG A 234 -25.21 0.50 -26.13
CA ARG A 234 -26.12 -0.61 -26.44
C ARG A 234 -27.50 -0.47 -25.81
N LYS A 235 -27.60 0.18 -24.65
CA LYS A 235 -28.86 0.37 -23.93
C LYS A 235 -29.69 1.52 -24.47
N VAL A 236 -29.05 2.58 -24.98
CA VAL A 236 -29.74 3.81 -25.43
C VAL A 236 -29.93 3.88 -26.95
N LEU A 237 -29.06 3.23 -27.72
CA LEU A 237 -29.16 3.19 -29.18
C LEU A 237 -30.07 2.04 -29.61
N GLU A 238 -30.68 2.19 -30.78
CA GLU A 238 -31.42 1.11 -31.42
C GLU A 238 -30.48 -0.06 -31.77
N LYS A 239 -31.03 -1.28 -31.76
CA LYS A 239 -30.27 -2.49 -32.07
C LYS A 239 -29.62 -2.37 -33.47
N GLY A 240 -28.30 -2.50 -33.53
CA GLY A 240 -27.51 -2.42 -34.76
C GLY A 240 -26.91 -1.04 -35.03
N GLN A 241 -27.25 0.00 -34.25
CA GLN A 241 -26.57 1.29 -34.35
C GLN A 241 -25.19 1.27 -33.68
N SER A 242 -24.26 2.03 -34.24
CA SER A 242 -22.89 2.15 -33.75
C SER A 242 -22.71 3.40 -32.86
N PRO A 243 -21.83 3.34 -31.84
CA PRO A 243 -21.35 4.52 -31.10
C PRO A 243 -20.55 5.52 -31.95
N LYS A 244 -20.15 5.15 -33.17
CA LYS A 244 -19.32 5.98 -34.05
C LYS A 244 -19.91 7.36 -34.29
N GLY A 245 -19.16 8.40 -33.91
CA GLY A 245 -19.56 9.80 -34.04
C GLY A 245 -20.59 10.28 -33.01
N LYS A 246 -20.94 9.45 -32.02
CA LYS A 246 -21.77 9.86 -30.88
C LYS A 246 -20.91 10.53 -29.81
N ILE A 247 -21.50 11.45 -29.05
CA ILE A 247 -20.82 12.22 -28.01
C ILE A 247 -21.06 11.57 -26.64
N PHE A 248 -19.99 11.32 -25.91
CA PHE A 248 -19.97 10.93 -24.50
C PHE A 248 -19.39 12.11 -23.68
N LEU A 249 -20.26 13.02 -23.26
CA LEU A 249 -19.86 14.15 -22.42
C LEU A 249 -19.60 13.67 -20.98
N THR A 250 -18.42 13.97 -20.44
CA THR A 250 -18.03 13.64 -19.07
C THR A 250 -17.09 14.70 -18.47
N ALA A 251 -16.69 14.52 -17.21
CA ALA A 251 -15.77 15.39 -16.50
C ALA A 251 -14.78 14.61 -15.61
N GLY A 252 -13.69 15.29 -15.23
CA GLY A 252 -12.66 14.77 -14.34
C GLY A 252 -11.58 13.96 -15.06
N LEU A 253 -10.31 14.28 -14.78
CA LEU A 253 -9.13 13.59 -15.30
C LEU A 253 -8.15 13.25 -14.15
N GLY A 254 -8.68 12.70 -13.06
CA GLY A 254 -7.91 12.18 -11.93
C GLY A 254 -7.42 10.74 -12.16
N GLY A 255 -6.92 10.07 -11.12
CA GLY A 255 -6.30 8.75 -11.26
C GLY A 255 -7.18 7.67 -11.92
N MET A 256 -8.48 7.64 -11.62
CA MET A 256 -9.44 6.73 -12.29
C MET A 256 -10.14 7.39 -13.48
N SER A 257 -10.60 8.64 -13.34
CA SER A 257 -11.38 9.33 -14.36
C SER A 257 -10.55 9.74 -15.60
N GLY A 258 -9.23 9.76 -15.50
CA GLY A 258 -8.32 9.94 -16.64
C GLY A 258 -8.38 8.84 -17.69
N ALA A 259 -9.01 7.69 -17.40
CA ALA A 259 -9.19 6.61 -18.35
C ALA A 259 -10.34 6.83 -19.35
N GLN A 260 -11.24 7.78 -19.07
CA GLN A 260 -12.43 8.03 -19.88
C GLN A 260 -12.12 8.35 -21.35
N PRO A 261 -11.15 9.23 -21.69
CA PRO A 261 -10.82 9.51 -23.09
C PRO A 261 -10.29 8.27 -23.85
N LYS A 262 -9.48 7.44 -23.18
CA LYS A 262 -8.95 6.20 -23.78
C LYS A 262 -10.07 5.19 -24.01
N ALA A 263 -10.99 5.06 -23.06
CA ALA A 263 -12.15 4.20 -23.18
C ALA A 263 -13.09 4.64 -24.31
N GLY A 264 -13.32 5.95 -24.46
CA GLY A 264 -14.09 6.51 -25.57
C GLY A 264 -13.50 6.19 -26.94
N ASN A 265 -12.17 6.35 -27.08
CA ASN A 265 -11.46 5.97 -28.29
C ASN A 265 -11.63 4.48 -28.63
N ILE A 266 -11.57 3.59 -27.64
CA ILE A 266 -11.76 2.13 -27.85
C ILE A 266 -13.21 1.81 -28.20
N ALA A 267 -14.17 2.54 -27.63
CA ALA A 267 -15.59 2.40 -27.90
C ALA A 267 -16.06 3.12 -29.18
N ASP A 268 -15.14 3.74 -29.93
CA ASP A 268 -15.40 4.55 -31.14
C ASP A 268 -16.32 5.77 -30.92
N CYS A 269 -16.41 6.33 -29.71
CA CYS A 269 -17.19 7.55 -29.46
C CYS A 269 -16.29 8.80 -29.32
N ILE A 270 -16.90 9.98 -29.44
CA ILE A 270 -16.26 11.26 -29.16
C ILE A 270 -16.42 11.53 -27.66
N THR A 271 -15.33 11.66 -26.91
CA THR A 271 -15.32 11.92 -25.45
C THR A 271 -14.82 13.32 -25.15
#